data_AF-Q0T7K1-F1
#
_entry.id   AF-Q0T7K1-F1
#
_cell.length_a   1.000
_cell.length_b   1.000
_cell.length_c   1.000
_cell.angle_alpha   90.00
_cell.angle_beta   90.00
_cell.angle_gamma   90.00
#
_symmetry.space_group_name_H-M   'P 1'
#
loop_
_entity.id
_entity.type
_entity.pdbx_description
1 polymer ?
#
loop_
_entity_poly.entity_id
_entity_poly.type
_entity_poly.pdbx_seq_one_letter_code
_entity_poly.pdbx_strand_id
1 'polypeptide(L)'
;MPHSCREIHCFDNRWQKHKQNYAGRQKRDTIEDYPTKDDFMTIWVDADACPNVIKEILYRAAERMQMPLVLVANQSLRVPPSRFIRTLRVAAGFDVADNEIVRQCEAGDLVITADIPLAAEAIEKGAAALNSRGERYTPATIRERLTMRDFMDTLRASGIQTGGPDSLSQRDRQAFAAELEKWWLEVQRSRG
;
A
#
# COMPACT_ATOMS: atom_id res chain seq x y z
N MET A 1 35.83 -13.52 1.88
CA MET A 1 34.74 -12.79 1.21
C MET A 1 33.61 -12.60 2.21
N PRO A 2 33.18 -11.36 2.47
CA PRO A 2 31.76 -11.13 2.76
C PRO A 2 31.25 -9.87 2.04
N HIS A 3 30.29 -10.03 1.12
CA HIS A 3 29.63 -8.90 0.48
C HIS A 3 28.51 -8.38 1.40
N SER A 4 28.92 -7.44 2.24
CA SER A 4 28.21 -6.23 2.69
C SER A 4 26.72 -6.13 2.35
N CYS A 5 25.91 -6.34 3.40
CA CYS A 5 24.58 -5.80 3.62
C CYS A 5 24.63 -4.25 3.61
N ARG A 6 24.30 -3.59 2.50
CA ARG A 6 24.09 -2.14 2.42
C ARG A 6 23.16 -1.79 1.27
N GLU A 7 21.84 -1.86 1.48
CA GLU A 7 20.87 -1.16 0.61
C GLU A 7 19.56 -0.75 1.32
N ILE A 8 19.47 -0.89 2.65
CA ILE A 8 18.27 -0.51 3.44
C ILE A 8 18.26 1.00 3.81
N HIS A 9 19.37 1.73 3.62
CA HIS A 9 19.51 3.14 4.03
C HIS A 9 19.07 4.20 2.99
N CYS A 10 18.41 3.80 1.89
CA CYS A 10 18.06 4.74 0.81
C CYS A 10 16.61 5.27 0.87
N PHE A 11 15.76 4.77 1.78
CA PHE A 11 14.40 5.29 1.98
C PHE A 11 14.42 6.74 2.49
N ASP A 12 15.40 7.08 3.34
CA ASP A 12 15.45 8.34 4.09
C ASP A 12 16.00 9.54 3.27
N ASN A 13 17.08 9.33 2.51
CA ASN A 13 17.90 10.45 2.03
C ASN A 13 17.37 11.22 0.82
N ARG A 14 16.48 10.64 0.00
CA ARG A 14 15.92 11.36 -1.16
C ARG A 14 14.70 12.21 -0.80
N TRP A 15 14.02 11.88 0.31
CA TRP A 15 12.97 12.68 0.92
C TRP A 15 13.57 13.82 1.76
N GLN A 16 14.68 13.56 2.48
CA GLN A 16 15.44 14.63 3.16
C GLN A 16 15.98 15.71 2.20
N LYS A 17 16.36 15.35 0.96
CA LYS A 17 16.80 16.36 -0.03
C LYS A 17 15.68 17.30 -0.48
N HIS A 18 14.42 16.91 -0.36
CA HIS A 18 13.29 17.82 -0.60
C HIS A 18 13.16 18.87 0.52
N LYS A 19 13.70 18.61 1.74
CA LYS A 19 13.80 19.59 2.84
C LYS A 19 14.82 20.70 2.55
N GLN A 20 15.88 20.42 1.80
CA GLN A 20 16.92 21.41 1.50
C GLN A 20 16.46 22.51 0.52
N ASN A 21 15.46 22.24 -0.31
CA ASN A 21 14.88 23.27 -1.19
C ASN A 21 14.00 24.30 -0.45
N TYR A 22 13.58 24.00 0.79
CA TYR A 22 12.84 24.95 1.65
C TYR A 22 13.76 25.70 2.63
N ALA A 23 15.01 25.27 2.81
CA ALA A 23 15.98 25.88 3.72
C ALA A 23 16.49 27.27 3.28
N GLY A 24 16.00 27.81 2.16
CA GLY A 24 16.43 29.09 1.60
C GLY A 24 15.55 30.30 1.91
N ARG A 25 14.40 30.16 2.60
CA ARG A 25 13.48 31.28 2.82
C ARG A 25 13.60 31.81 4.25
N GLN A 26 14.47 32.80 4.44
CA GLN A 26 14.59 33.50 5.72
C GLN A 26 13.31 34.31 6.03
N LYS A 27 12.49 33.82 6.97
CA LYS A 27 12.09 34.51 8.22
C LYS A 27 10.77 33.92 8.77
N ARG A 28 10.89 33.29 9.95
CA ARG A 28 9.83 32.89 10.89
C ARG A 28 9.00 31.66 10.47
N ASP A 29 9.64 30.50 10.42
CA ASP A 29 8.93 29.21 10.43
C ASP A 29 9.27 28.54 11.78
N THR A 30 8.26 28.31 12.62
CA THR A 30 8.41 27.52 13.85
C THR A 30 8.49 26.02 13.49
N ILE A 31 8.98 25.14 14.38
CA ILE A 31 9.07 23.69 14.10
C ILE A 31 7.68 23.09 13.75
N GLU A 32 6.60 23.74 14.19
CA GLU A 32 5.20 23.41 13.91
C GLU A 32 4.74 23.75 12.48
N ASP A 33 5.50 24.58 11.74
CA ASP A 33 5.21 24.96 10.34
C ASP A 33 5.86 24.02 9.31
N TYR A 34 6.69 23.06 9.77
CA TYR A 34 7.30 22.09 8.87
C TYR A 34 6.35 20.93 8.64
N PRO A 35 6.05 20.57 7.37
CA PRO A 35 5.24 19.40 7.12
C PRO A 35 5.93 18.19 7.73
N THR A 36 5.26 17.57 8.68
CA THR A 36 5.71 16.35 9.32
C THR A 36 5.56 15.20 8.32
N LYS A 37 6.17 14.05 8.58
CA LYS A 37 5.98 12.86 7.72
C LYS A 37 4.49 12.50 7.62
N ASP A 38 3.71 12.83 8.64
CA ASP A 38 2.25 12.67 8.74
C ASP A 38 1.44 13.54 7.75
N ASP A 39 2.03 14.57 7.14
CA ASP A 39 1.30 15.46 6.20
C ASP A 39 1.11 14.86 4.80
N PHE A 40 1.75 13.72 4.50
CA PHE A 40 1.68 13.10 3.18
C PHE A 40 1.29 11.64 3.28
N MET A 41 0.00 11.38 3.04
CA MET A 41 -0.52 10.03 2.92
C MET A 41 0.16 9.30 1.77
N THR A 42 0.56 8.07 2.04
CA THR A 42 1.28 7.20 1.13
C THR A 42 0.40 6.01 0.75
N ILE A 43 0.47 5.60 -0.52
CA ILE A 43 -0.12 4.37 -1.00
C ILE A 43 0.95 3.28 -0.95
N TRP A 44 0.77 2.31 -0.08
CA TRP A 44 1.60 1.10 0.04
C TRP A 44 0.98 -0.02 -0.76
N VAL A 45 1.79 -0.79 -1.48
CA VAL A 45 1.30 -1.90 -2.30
C VAL A 45 2.12 -3.15 -2.01
N ASP A 46 1.46 -4.22 -1.58
CA ASP A 46 2.03 -5.56 -1.70
C ASP A 46 2.03 -5.93 -3.19
N ALA A 47 3.21 -5.84 -3.80
CA ALA A 47 3.35 -6.01 -5.23
C ALA A 47 3.64 -7.46 -5.63
N ASP A 48 3.79 -8.38 -4.67
CA ASP A 48 3.95 -9.81 -4.94
C ASP A 48 2.58 -10.46 -5.24
N ALA A 49 1.51 -10.04 -4.55
CA ALA A 49 0.14 -10.52 -4.81
C ALA A 49 -0.67 -9.64 -5.79
N CYS A 50 -0.17 -8.46 -6.18
CA CYS A 50 -0.93 -7.50 -6.97
C CYS A 50 -0.84 -7.72 -8.50
N PRO A 51 -1.98 -7.86 -9.23
CA PRO A 51 -2.00 -7.99 -10.68
C PRO A 51 -1.41 -6.78 -11.39
N ASN A 52 -0.71 -7.00 -12.52
CA ASN A 52 -0.11 -5.91 -13.31
C ASN A 52 -1.12 -4.82 -13.72
N VAL A 53 -2.37 -5.20 -14.00
CA VAL A 53 -3.40 -4.24 -14.40
C VAL A 53 -3.76 -3.27 -13.26
N ILE A 54 -3.72 -3.72 -12.01
CA ILE A 54 -3.96 -2.87 -10.84
C ILE A 54 -2.77 -1.94 -10.62
N LYS A 55 -1.54 -2.43 -10.79
CA LYS A 55 -0.33 -1.60 -10.75
C LYS A 55 -0.38 -0.45 -11.76
N GLU A 56 -0.83 -0.71 -12.99
CA GLU A 56 -1.01 0.33 -14.02
C GLU A 56 -2.05 1.40 -13.62
N ILE A 57 -3.15 1.00 -12.99
CA ILE A 57 -4.14 1.94 -12.45
C ILE A 57 -3.51 2.80 -11.35
N LEU A 58 -2.75 2.18 -10.44
CA LEU A 58 -2.07 2.86 -9.34
C LEU A 58 -1.01 3.84 -9.84
N TYR A 59 -0.23 3.50 -10.87
CA TYR A 59 0.76 4.41 -11.45
C TYR A 59 0.11 5.68 -11.98
N ARG A 60 -1.00 5.54 -12.72
CA ARG A 60 -1.76 6.69 -13.25
C ARG A 60 -2.40 7.50 -12.13
N ALA A 61 -2.92 6.83 -11.11
CA ALA A 61 -3.52 7.48 -9.95
C ALA A 61 -2.49 8.29 -9.16
N ALA A 62 -1.32 7.70 -8.86
CA ALA A 62 -0.24 8.36 -8.12
C ALA A 62 0.24 9.64 -8.82
N GLU A 63 0.39 9.61 -10.14
CA GLU A 63 0.75 10.81 -10.92
C GLU A 63 -0.33 11.89 -10.88
N ARG A 64 -1.60 11.52 -11.04
CA ARG A 64 -2.72 12.46 -11.03
C ARG A 64 -2.96 13.07 -9.65
N MET A 65 -2.91 12.23 -8.60
CA MET A 65 -3.13 12.63 -7.21
C MET A 65 -1.88 13.27 -6.60
N GLN A 66 -0.74 13.21 -7.29
CA GLN A 66 0.58 13.66 -6.79
C GLN A 66 0.94 13.03 -5.44
N MET A 67 0.60 11.76 -5.30
CA MET A 67 0.71 11.01 -4.06
C MET A 67 1.85 10.01 -4.10
N PRO A 68 2.65 9.89 -3.02
CA PRO A 68 3.63 8.82 -2.90
C PRO A 68 3.00 7.43 -3.07
N LEU A 69 3.55 6.64 -3.99
CA LEU A 69 3.21 5.23 -4.21
C LEU A 69 4.45 4.38 -4.01
N VAL A 70 4.41 3.47 -3.05
CA VAL A 70 5.51 2.57 -2.71
C VAL A 70 5.10 1.13 -2.94
N LEU A 71 5.76 0.48 -3.91
CA LEU A 71 5.57 -0.94 -4.22
C LEU A 71 6.60 -1.77 -3.46
N VAL A 72 6.14 -2.61 -2.55
CA VAL A 72 6.99 -3.52 -1.77
C VAL A 72 6.94 -4.89 -2.40
N ALA A 73 8.10 -5.46 -2.71
CA ALA A 73 8.20 -6.81 -3.28
C ALA A 73 9.50 -7.50 -2.92
N ASN A 74 9.46 -8.83 -2.89
CA ASN A 74 10.62 -9.69 -2.72
C ASN A 74 11.51 -9.74 -3.99
N GLN A 75 10.97 -9.34 -5.15
CA GLN A 75 11.65 -9.34 -6.43
C GLN A 75 11.81 -7.94 -7.03
N SER A 76 12.72 -7.80 -8.00
CA SER A 76 12.91 -6.55 -8.73
C SER A 76 11.70 -6.25 -9.61
N LEU A 77 11.10 -5.08 -9.43
CA LEU A 77 9.97 -4.60 -10.23
C LEU A 77 10.43 -3.48 -11.15
N ARG A 78 10.04 -3.57 -12.43
CA ARG A 78 10.16 -2.44 -13.36
C ARG A 78 8.93 -1.55 -13.19
N VAL A 79 9.15 -0.31 -12.81
CA VAL A 79 8.12 0.73 -12.69
C VAL A 79 8.40 1.87 -13.66
N PRO A 80 7.36 2.61 -14.11
CA PRO A 80 7.56 3.80 -14.92
C PRO A 80 8.36 4.87 -14.18
N PRO A 81 9.19 5.66 -14.88
CA PRO A 81 9.94 6.74 -14.26
C PRO A 81 8.97 7.82 -13.77
N SER A 82 8.89 7.99 -12.45
CA SER A 82 8.01 8.95 -11.78
C SER A 82 8.69 9.52 -10.55
N ARG A 83 8.30 10.73 -10.15
CA ARG A 83 8.72 11.32 -8.86
C ARG A 83 7.93 10.76 -7.67
N PHE A 84 6.74 10.22 -7.95
CA PHE A 84 5.78 9.74 -6.95
C PHE A 84 5.84 8.22 -6.75
N ILE A 85 6.28 7.48 -7.78
CA ILE A 85 6.32 6.00 -7.74
C ILE A 85 7.71 5.51 -7.34
N ARG A 86 7.76 4.61 -6.37
CA ARG A 86 8.99 3.98 -5.87
C ARG A 86 8.79 2.48 -5.68
N THR A 87 9.87 1.73 -5.80
CA THR A 87 9.93 0.31 -5.44
C THR A 87 10.81 0.15 -4.21
N LEU A 88 10.34 -0.65 -3.26
CA LEU A 88 11.10 -1.11 -2.11
C LEU A 88 11.29 -2.61 -2.26
N ARG A 89 12.54 -3.01 -2.50
CA ARG A 89 12.89 -4.42 -2.56
C ARG A 89 13.24 -4.91 -1.16
N VAL A 90 12.52 -5.91 -0.70
CA VAL A 90 12.78 -6.57 0.59
C VAL A 90 13.51 -7.91 0.38
N ALA A 91 14.00 -8.50 1.48
CA ALA A 91 14.63 -9.80 1.45
C ALA A 91 13.62 -10.88 1.04
N ALA A 92 14.08 -11.94 0.38
CA ALA A 92 13.23 -13.07 0.06
C ALA A 92 12.79 -13.77 1.36
N GLY A 93 11.49 -13.80 1.61
CA GLY A 93 10.89 -14.50 2.74
C GLY A 93 9.37 -14.35 2.72
N PHE A 94 8.70 -15.31 3.35
CA PHE A 94 7.28 -15.20 3.64
C PHE A 94 7.09 -14.05 4.65
N ASP A 95 6.08 -13.22 4.42
CA ASP A 95 5.66 -12.10 5.28
C ASP A 95 6.66 -10.93 5.42
N VAL A 96 7.81 -10.93 4.72
CA VAL A 96 8.79 -9.83 4.83
C VAL A 96 8.24 -8.54 4.24
N ALA A 97 7.56 -8.63 3.09
CA ALA A 97 6.92 -7.47 2.46
C ALA A 97 5.81 -6.90 3.34
N ASP A 98 4.97 -7.78 3.91
CA ASP A 98 3.85 -7.40 4.76
C ASP A 98 4.32 -6.69 6.03
N ASN A 99 5.30 -7.29 6.73
CA ASN A 99 5.92 -6.69 7.91
C ASN A 99 6.51 -5.32 7.61
N GLU A 100 7.14 -5.14 6.44
CA GLU A 100 7.76 -3.87 6.08
C GLU A 100 6.71 -2.79 5.74
N ILE A 101 5.60 -3.17 5.09
CA ILE A 101 4.46 -2.29 4.87
C ILE A 101 3.87 -1.86 6.20
N VAL A 102 3.53 -2.82 7.07
CA VAL A 102 2.96 -2.52 8.39
C VAL A 102 3.90 -1.63 9.17
N ARG A 103 5.20 -1.93 9.21
CA ARG A 103 6.20 -1.15 9.96
C ARG A 103 6.24 0.32 9.56
N GLN A 104 6.03 0.61 8.27
CA GLN A 104 6.17 1.97 7.73
C GLN A 104 4.86 2.71 7.53
N CYS A 105 3.73 2.00 7.42
CA CYS A 105 2.44 2.63 7.24
C CYS A 105 2.01 3.39 8.50
N GLU A 106 1.40 4.54 8.27
CA GLU A 106 0.90 5.46 9.29
C GLU A 106 -0.61 5.66 9.13
N ALA A 107 -1.25 6.26 10.14
CA ALA A 107 -2.69 6.52 10.09
C ALA A 107 -3.02 7.42 8.89
N GLY A 108 -4.07 7.07 8.14
CA GLY A 108 -4.46 7.78 6.93
C GLY A 108 -3.78 7.31 5.64
N ASP A 109 -2.76 6.44 5.71
CA ASP A 109 -2.21 5.78 4.53
C ASP A 109 -3.22 4.82 3.88
N LEU A 110 -2.92 4.38 2.66
CA LEU A 110 -3.66 3.31 1.98
C LEU A 110 -2.76 2.12 1.71
N VAL A 111 -3.15 0.95 2.17
CA VAL A 111 -2.49 -0.32 1.87
C VAL A 111 -3.30 -1.10 0.83
N ILE A 112 -2.67 -1.42 -0.30
CA ILE A 112 -3.22 -2.29 -1.33
C ILE A 112 -2.70 -3.70 -1.11
N THR A 113 -3.59 -4.61 -0.72
CA THR A 113 -3.23 -6.01 -0.47
C THR A 113 -4.39 -6.96 -0.73
N ALA A 114 -4.08 -8.19 -1.14
CA ALA A 114 -5.04 -9.28 -1.18
C ALA A 114 -5.04 -10.11 0.14
N ASP A 115 -4.05 -9.89 1.00
CA ASP A 115 -3.88 -10.62 2.25
C ASP A 115 -4.69 -10.00 3.39
N ILE A 116 -5.43 -10.85 4.11
CA ILE A 116 -6.37 -10.43 5.16
C ILE A 116 -5.62 -10.05 6.45
N PRO A 117 -4.64 -10.84 6.95
CA PRO A 117 -3.75 -10.45 8.04
C PRO A 117 -3.11 -9.07 7.82
N LEU A 118 -2.44 -8.84 6.67
CA LEU A 118 -1.85 -7.52 6.38
C LEU A 118 -2.89 -6.39 6.41
N ALA A 119 -4.07 -6.62 5.82
CA ALA A 119 -5.16 -5.63 5.84
C ALA A 119 -5.66 -5.33 7.27
N ALA A 120 -5.69 -6.33 8.14
CA ALA A 120 -6.09 -6.16 9.54
C ALA A 120 -5.10 -5.29 10.30
N GLU A 121 -3.80 -5.59 10.19
CA GLU A 121 -2.75 -4.82 10.85
C GLU A 121 -2.70 -3.37 10.36
N ALA A 122 -2.91 -3.14 9.06
CA ALA A 122 -2.99 -1.80 8.49
C ALA A 122 -4.16 -1.00 9.10
N ILE A 123 -5.34 -1.63 9.22
CA ILE A 123 -6.53 -0.99 9.81
C ILE A 123 -6.35 -0.73 11.31
N GLU A 124 -5.70 -1.63 12.05
CA GLU A 124 -5.38 -1.43 13.45
C GLU A 124 -4.47 -0.20 13.67
N LYS A 125 -3.61 0.12 12.71
CA LYS A 125 -2.80 1.35 12.71
C LYS A 125 -3.54 2.61 12.26
N GLY A 126 -4.80 2.49 11.83
CA GLY A 126 -5.58 3.59 11.29
C GLY A 126 -5.31 3.89 9.82
N ALA A 127 -4.62 3.01 9.10
CA ALA A 127 -4.54 3.07 7.64
C ALA A 127 -5.80 2.44 7.01
N ALA A 128 -6.11 2.84 5.78
CA ALA A 128 -7.11 2.16 4.98
C ALA A 128 -6.48 0.94 4.28
N ALA A 129 -7.27 -0.11 4.05
CA ALA A 129 -6.82 -1.25 3.24
C ALA A 129 -7.81 -1.55 2.12
N LEU A 130 -7.31 -1.79 0.91
CA LEU A 130 -8.11 -2.02 -0.31
C LEU A 130 -7.56 -3.23 -1.07
N ASN A 131 -8.45 -4.11 -1.52
CA ASN A 131 -8.05 -5.26 -2.32
C ASN A 131 -8.00 -4.95 -3.82
N SER A 132 -7.34 -5.81 -4.59
CA SER A 132 -7.23 -5.69 -6.05
C SER A 132 -8.56 -5.81 -6.81
N ARG A 133 -9.64 -6.26 -6.14
CA ARG A 133 -11.00 -6.38 -6.72
C ARG A 133 -11.88 -5.15 -6.46
N GLY A 134 -11.37 -4.16 -5.74
CA GLY A 134 -12.11 -2.95 -5.40
C GLY A 134 -13.05 -3.09 -4.21
N GLU A 135 -12.74 -3.98 -3.28
CA GLU A 135 -13.42 -4.07 -2.00
C GLU A 135 -12.50 -3.53 -0.90
N ARG A 136 -12.98 -2.53 -0.17
CA ARG A 136 -12.28 -1.99 0.98
C ARG A 136 -12.44 -2.91 2.18
N TYR A 137 -11.34 -3.19 2.87
CA TYR A 137 -11.40 -3.92 4.12
C TYR A 137 -11.94 -3.01 5.22
N THR A 138 -12.80 -3.59 6.04
CA THR A 138 -13.27 -3.01 7.29
C THR A 138 -13.11 -4.07 8.38
N PRO A 139 -13.09 -3.70 9.67
CA PRO A 139 -13.04 -4.68 10.75
C PRO A 139 -14.16 -5.75 10.65
N ALA A 140 -15.33 -5.37 10.15
CA ALA A 140 -16.44 -6.29 9.90
C ALA A 140 -16.13 -7.25 8.74
N THR A 141 -15.67 -6.72 7.61
CA THR A 141 -15.34 -7.52 6.42
C THR A 141 -14.17 -8.47 6.67
N ILE A 142 -13.18 -8.06 7.45
CA ILE A 142 -12.05 -8.91 7.85
C ILE A 142 -12.56 -10.11 8.64
N ARG A 143 -13.39 -9.86 9.67
CA ARG A 143 -13.96 -10.94 10.51
C ARG A 143 -14.80 -11.90 9.69
N GLU A 144 -15.65 -11.38 8.80
CA GLU A 144 -16.48 -12.20 7.91
C GLU A 144 -15.63 -13.07 6.99
N ARG A 145 -14.57 -12.52 6.38
CA ARG A 145 -13.70 -13.29 5.48
C ARG A 145 -12.85 -14.33 6.20
N LEU A 146 -12.36 -14.04 7.40
CA LEU A 146 -11.67 -15.04 8.23
C LEU A 146 -12.62 -16.20 8.56
N THR A 147 -13.86 -15.89 8.97
CA THR A 147 -14.88 -16.90 9.26
C THR A 147 -15.19 -17.75 8.03
N MET A 148 -15.34 -17.14 6.86
CA MET A 148 -15.56 -17.83 5.59
C MET A 148 -14.35 -18.70 5.17
N ARG A 149 -13.12 -18.23 5.41
CA ARG A 149 -11.91 -19.02 5.14
C ARG A 149 -11.90 -20.29 5.99
N ASP A 150 -12.10 -20.15 7.29
CA ASP A 150 -12.11 -21.27 8.22
C ASP A 150 -13.24 -22.26 7.91
N PHE A 151 -14.41 -21.75 7.50
CA PHE A 151 -15.54 -22.57 7.06
C PHE A 151 -15.23 -23.33 5.76
N MET A 152 -14.66 -22.67 4.75
CA MET A 152 -14.28 -23.29 3.48
C MET A 152 -13.13 -24.30 3.66
N ASP A 153 -12.18 -24.04 4.56
CA ASP A 153 -11.11 -24.98 4.88
C ASP A 153 -11.67 -26.22 5.59
N THR A 154 -12.67 -26.04 6.45
CA THR A 154 -13.43 -27.16 7.04
C THR A 154 -14.17 -27.97 5.96
N LEU A 155 -14.80 -27.31 4.98
CA LEU A 155 -15.48 -27.99 3.86
C LEU A 155 -14.51 -28.72 2.92
N ARG A 156 -13.33 -28.15 2.67
CA ARG A 156 -12.26 -28.83 1.90
C ARG A 156 -11.72 -30.04 2.65
N ALA A 157 -11.54 -29.93 3.98
CA ALA A 157 -11.17 -31.07 4.82
C ALA A 157 -12.22 -32.20 4.78
N SER A 158 -13.48 -31.86 4.50
CA SER A 158 -14.58 -32.82 4.29
C SER A 158 -14.71 -33.36 2.85
N GLY A 159 -13.80 -32.99 1.94
CA GLY A 159 -13.70 -33.56 0.59
C GLY A 159 -14.40 -32.78 -0.52
N ILE A 160 -14.93 -31.58 -0.25
CA ILE A 160 -15.54 -30.73 -1.29
C ILE A 160 -14.46 -29.82 -1.90
N GLN A 161 -14.02 -30.13 -3.12
CA GLN A 161 -13.15 -29.24 -3.90
C GLN A 161 -13.95 -28.06 -4.46
N THR A 162 -13.85 -26.91 -3.79
CA THR A 162 -14.28 -25.63 -4.35
C THR A 162 -13.21 -25.11 -5.31
N GLY A 163 -13.59 -24.77 -6.55
CA GLY A 163 -12.69 -24.22 -7.58
C GLY A 163 -11.95 -22.96 -7.12
N GLY A 164 -10.78 -22.71 -7.73
CA GLY A 164 -9.91 -21.57 -7.42
C GLY A 164 -10.57 -20.22 -7.76
N PRO A 165 -10.08 -19.12 -7.16
CA PRO A 165 -10.68 -17.80 -7.33
C PRO A 165 -10.63 -17.33 -8.79
N ASP A 166 -11.75 -16.76 -9.25
CA ASP A 166 -11.91 -16.28 -10.62
C ASP A 166 -10.89 -15.20 -11.02
N SER A 167 -10.46 -15.24 -12.28
CA SER A 167 -9.62 -14.21 -12.88
C SER A 167 -10.22 -12.79 -12.73
N LEU A 168 -9.36 -11.78 -12.62
CA LEU A 168 -9.78 -10.39 -12.39
C LEU A 168 -10.64 -9.86 -13.56
N SER A 169 -11.90 -9.53 -13.27
CA SER A 169 -12.86 -9.10 -14.29
C SER A 169 -12.68 -7.62 -14.70
N GLN A 170 -13.30 -7.18 -15.79
CA GLN A 170 -13.35 -5.76 -16.14
C GLN A 170 -14.12 -4.93 -15.11
N ARG A 171 -15.15 -5.52 -14.51
CA ARG A 171 -15.94 -4.91 -13.44
C ARG A 171 -15.08 -4.68 -12.19
N ASP A 172 -14.24 -5.65 -11.83
CA ASP A 172 -13.33 -5.56 -10.67
C ASP A 172 -12.35 -4.39 -10.83
N ARG A 173 -11.84 -4.17 -12.05
CA ARG A 173 -10.95 -3.04 -12.34
C ARG A 173 -11.64 -1.68 -12.17
N GLN A 174 -12.89 -1.60 -12.61
CA GLN A 174 -13.70 -0.38 -12.47
C GLN A 174 -14.05 -0.14 -11.01
N ALA A 175 -14.42 -1.19 -10.26
CA ALA A 175 -14.68 -1.12 -8.83
C ALA A 175 -13.42 -0.65 -8.07
N PHE A 176 -12.26 -1.20 -8.40
CA PHE A 176 -10.98 -0.78 -7.81
C PHE A 176 -10.70 0.70 -8.03
N ALA A 177 -10.79 1.17 -9.27
CA ALA A 177 -10.56 2.58 -9.59
C ALA A 177 -11.57 3.50 -8.88
N ALA A 178 -12.84 3.08 -8.78
CA ALA A 178 -13.88 3.84 -8.09
C ALA A 178 -13.63 3.93 -6.58
N GLU A 179 -13.29 2.82 -5.92
CA GLU A 179 -13.00 2.82 -4.48
C GLU A 179 -11.71 3.57 -4.14
N LEU A 180 -10.69 3.50 -5.01
CA LEU A 180 -9.47 4.31 -4.88
C LEU A 180 -9.77 5.81 -4.96
N GLU A 181 -10.60 6.23 -5.93
CA GLU A 181 -11.00 7.63 -6.05
C GLU A 181 -11.84 8.08 -4.86
N LYS A 182 -12.76 7.24 -4.39
CA LYS A 182 -13.59 7.53 -3.23
C LYS A 182 -12.74 7.71 -1.96
N TRP A 183 -11.77 6.83 -1.72
CA TRP A 183 -10.81 6.98 -0.63
C TRP A 183 -10.06 8.31 -0.72
N TRP A 184 -9.56 8.64 -1.92
CA TRP A 184 -8.87 9.91 -2.15
C TRP A 184 -9.74 11.12 -1.82
N LEU A 185 -11.01 11.12 -2.22
CA LEU A 185 -11.94 12.20 -1.92
C LEU A 185 -12.25 12.31 -0.41
N GLU A 186 -12.38 11.18 0.29
CA GLU A 186 -12.57 11.15 1.74
C GLU A 186 -11.37 11.77 2.47
N VAL A 187 -10.17 11.38 2.05
CA VAL A 187 -8.91 11.95 2.50
C VAL A 187 -8.85 13.46 2.29
N GLN A 188 -9.18 13.94 1.09
CA GLN A 188 -9.15 15.37 0.77
C GLN A 188 -10.14 16.17 1.64
N ARG A 189 -11.31 15.60 1.95
CA ARG A 189 -12.31 16.22 2.84
C ARG A 189 -11.86 16.28 4.29
N SER A 190 -11.11 15.28 4.75
CA SER A 190 -10.59 15.29 6.13
C SER A 190 -9.49 16.33 6.36
N ARG A 191 -8.91 16.89 5.28
CA ARG A 191 -7.85 17.91 5.31
C ARG A 191 -8.35 19.35 5.16
N GLY A 192 -9.60 19.57 4.75
CA GLY A 192 -10.19 20.89 4.49
C GLY A 192 -11.26 21.24 5.50
#